data_AF-A0A1Q9A004-F1
#
_entry.id   AF-A0A1Q9A004-F1
#
_cell.length_a   1.000
_cell.length_b   1.000
_cell.length_c   1.000
_cell.angle_alpha   90.00
_cell.angle_beta   90.00
_cell.angle_gamma   90.00
#
_symmetry.space_group_name_H-M   'P 1'
#
loop_
_entity.id
_entity.type
_entity.pdbx_description
1 polymer ?
#
loop_
_entity_poly.entity_id
_entity_poly.type
_entity_poly.pdbx_seq_one_letter_code
_entity_poly.pdbx_strand_id
1 'polypeptide(L)'
;MAAELEAAEEEFKRGLPKFRRDVLASKRLLLFRGLLREVGHEDDELVADIARGFDLTGKLPRSNVFVRRFRPAEQTETQLRAGAKRLRDGLLATVKASDNPVIDAGVLKATQKELERGFIEGPIRPEDVPTNASLTHRFGVLQGVSEEGPKVRPIDNYLSSQVNAAVTQVEQVSVHTIDVVAGMLGCWLHEWFLAGRPSHSSPLCKAWDLRTAYKQLPLSDASFELDSYFVIFNGSKGTSEIYRQRVLPFGSTASVTSFIRAAYALWRLGTLGLDLVWSEYFDDYLSVCGQEFARH
;
A
#
# COMPACT_ATOMS: atom_id res chain seq x y z
N MET A 1 6.39 -24.50 -13.69
CA MET A 1 6.86 -23.42 -12.79
C MET A 1 6.06 -23.29 -11.48
N ALA A 2 4.77 -22.96 -11.48
CA ALA A 2 4.07 -22.65 -10.20
C ALA A 2 3.97 -23.84 -9.22
N ALA A 3 3.63 -25.04 -9.71
CA ALA A 3 3.55 -26.25 -8.89
C ALA A 3 4.94 -26.73 -8.42
N GLU A 4 5.97 -26.54 -9.25
CA GLU A 4 7.36 -26.91 -8.93
C GLU A 4 7.94 -26.07 -7.77
N LEU A 5 7.48 -24.83 -7.61
CA LEU A 5 7.95 -23.91 -6.57
C LEU A 5 7.19 -24.02 -5.25
N GLU A 6 6.12 -24.81 -5.17
CA GLU A 6 5.22 -24.84 -4.02
C GLU A 6 5.94 -25.21 -2.71
N ALA A 7 6.69 -26.32 -2.70
CA ALA A 7 7.46 -26.74 -1.52
C ALA A 7 8.53 -25.71 -1.09
N ALA A 8 9.18 -25.06 -2.07
CA ALA A 8 10.17 -24.01 -1.81
C ALA A 8 9.52 -22.73 -1.27
N GLU A 9 8.32 -22.38 -1.76
CA GLU A 9 7.54 -21.24 -1.28
C GLU A 9 7.11 -21.45 0.18
N GLU A 10 6.67 -22.66 0.52
CA GLU A 10 6.31 -23.01 1.89
C GLU A 10 7.51 -22.91 2.84
N GLU A 11 8.67 -23.49 2.46
CA GLU A 11 9.90 -23.39 3.25
C GLU A 11 10.35 -21.93 3.40
N PHE A 12 10.33 -21.15 2.32
CA PHE A 12 10.65 -19.73 2.35
C PHE A 12 9.75 -18.96 3.34
N LYS A 13 8.44 -19.22 3.32
CA LYS A 13 7.48 -18.57 4.21
C LYS A 13 7.56 -19.07 5.66
N ARG A 14 8.01 -20.30 5.91
CA ARG A 14 8.22 -20.82 7.28
C ARG A 14 9.21 -19.97 8.06
N GLY A 15 10.23 -19.42 7.38
CA GLY A 15 11.21 -18.51 7.97
C GLY A 15 10.70 -17.10 8.28
N LEU A 16 9.50 -16.72 7.83
CA LEU A 16 8.93 -15.40 8.09
C LEU A 16 8.27 -15.34 9.48
N PRO A 17 8.33 -14.18 10.18
CA PRO A 17 7.52 -13.96 11.36
C PRO A 17 6.03 -14.20 11.10
N LYS A 18 5.33 -14.67 12.13
CA LYS A 18 3.94 -15.12 12.01
C LYS A 18 3.04 -14.08 11.34
N PHE A 19 3.10 -12.81 11.73
CA PHE A 19 2.22 -11.79 11.15
C PHE A 19 2.48 -11.55 9.65
N ARG A 20 3.75 -11.58 9.21
CA ARG A 20 4.11 -11.45 7.79
C ARG A 20 3.68 -12.66 6.99
N ARG A 21 3.86 -13.87 7.55
CA ARG A 21 3.37 -15.11 6.94
C ARG A 21 1.85 -15.10 6.76
N ASP A 22 1.12 -14.60 7.76
CA ASP A 22 -0.35 -14.50 7.71
C ASP A 22 -0.78 -13.53 6.59
N VAL A 23 -0.14 -12.35 6.47
CA VAL A 23 -0.39 -11.36 5.40
C VAL A 23 -0.06 -11.92 4.00
N LEU A 24 1.08 -12.61 3.89
CA LEU A 24 1.63 -13.10 2.62
C LEU A 24 1.16 -14.52 2.27
N ALA A 25 0.26 -15.12 3.06
CA ALA A 25 -0.13 -16.52 2.92
C ALA A 25 -0.55 -16.88 1.49
N SER A 26 -1.38 -16.04 0.87
CA SER A 26 -1.89 -16.23 -0.50
C SER A 26 -0.93 -15.85 -1.63
N LYS A 27 0.23 -15.25 -1.33
CA LYS A 27 1.14 -14.67 -2.34
C LYS A 27 2.23 -15.65 -2.74
N ARG A 28 2.48 -15.85 -4.03
CA ARG A 28 3.57 -16.73 -4.52
C ARG A 28 4.82 -15.90 -4.80
N LEU A 29 5.60 -15.61 -3.77
CA LEU A 29 6.74 -14.69 -3.84
C LEU A 29 7.88 -15.24 -4.71
N LEU A 30 8.17 -16.54 -4.65
CA LEU A 30 9.22 -17.16 -5.46
C LEU A 30 8.84 -17.19 -6.94
N LEU A 31 7.56 -17.46 -7.24
CA LEU A 31 7.02 -17.36 -8.59
C LEU A 31 7.12 -15.92 -9.11
N PHE A 32 6.68 -14.95 -8.29
CA PHE A 32 6.74 -13.54 -8.63
C PHE A 32 8.19 -13.09 -8.91
N ARG A 33 9.15 -13.52 -8.09
CA ARG A 33 10.58 -13.29 -8.32
C ARG A 33 11.08 -13.87 -9.64
N GLY A 34 10.67 -15.11 -9.95
CA GLY A 34 11.05 -15.78 -11.20
C GLY A 34 10.56 -15.00 -12.41
N LEU A 35 9.26 -14.64 -12.42
CA LEU A 35 8.64 -13.86 -13.48
C LEU A 35 9.29 -12.47 -13.65
N LEU A 36 9.59 -11.78 -12.54
CA LEU A 36 10.23 -10.46 -12.61
C LEU A 36 11.63 -10.54 -13.24
N ARG A 37 12.39 -11.59 -12.95
CA ARG A 37 13.69 -11.82 -13.58
C ARG A 37 13.56 -12.15 -15.06
N GLU A 38 12.55 -12.92 -15.44
CA GLU A 38 12.29 -13.30 -16.83
C GLU A 38 11.98 -12.08 -17.70
N VAL A 39 11.19 -11.12 -17.21
CA VAL A 39 10.90 -9.86 -17.93
C VAL A 39 11.98 -8.79 -17.75
N GLY A 40 13.11 -9.12 -17.10
CA GLY A 40 14.21 -8.19 -16.84
C GLY A 40 13.81 -6.96 -16.01
N HIS A 41 12.96 -7.14 -15.00
CA HIS A 41 12.63 -6.07 -14.05
C HIS A 41 13.86 -5.66 -13.23
N GLU A 42 14.09 -4.35 -13.09
CA GLU A 42 15.33 -3.81 -12.51
C GLU A 42 15.34 -3.76 -10.97
N ASP A 43 14.19 -3.81 -10.31
CA ASP A 43 14.09 -3.89 -8.85
C ASP A 43 14.20 -5.36 -8.41
N ASP A 44 15.44 -5.85 -8.35
CA ASP A 44 15.78 -7.23 -7.99
C ASP A 44 15.54 -7.56 -6.51
N GLU A 45 15.55 -6.54 -5.64
CA GLU A 45 15.34 -6.64 -4.19
C GLU A 45 13.86 -6.58 -3.79
N LEU A 46 12.93 -6.19 -4.68
CA LEU A 46 11.52 -6.02 -4.35
C LEU A 46 10.90 -7.20 -3.61
N VAL A 47 11.15 -8.43 -4.06
CA VAL A 47 10.58 -9.62 -3.42
C VAL A 47 11.19 -9.86 -2.03
N ALA A 48 12.47 -9.58 -1.85
CA ALA A 48 13.13 -9.64 -0.55
C ALA A 48 12.57 -8.56 0.40
N ASP A 49 12.29 -7.36 -0.11
CA ASP A 49 11.65 -6.29 0.64
C ASP A 49 10.21 -6.64 1.04
N ILE A 50 9.40 -7.21 0.14
CA ILE A 50 8.05 -7.69 0.47
C ILE A 50 8.10 -8.74 1.57
N ALA A 51 9.06 -9.67 1.49
CA ALA A 51 9.23 -10.72 2.49
C ALA A 51 9.71 -10.17 3.85
N ARG A 52 10.67 -9.23 3.84
CA ARG A 52 11.16 -8.51 5.04
C ARG A 52 10.10 -7.59 5.66
N GLY A 53 9.17 -7.11 4.83
CA GLY A 53 8.28 -6.01 5.17
C GLY A 53 8.96 -4.66 5.01
N PHE A 54 8.13 -3.62 4.88
CA PHE A 54 8.59 -2.28 4.57
C PHE A 54 8.69 -1.40 5.81
N ASP A 55 9.73 -0.57 5.84
CA ASP A 55 9.90 0.45 6.88
C ASP A 55 9.05 1.70 6.62
N LEU A 56 8.60 2.35 7.70
CA LEU A 56 7.87 3.62 7.68
C LEU A 56 8.76 4.83 7.96
N THR A 57 9.98 4.61 8.45
CA THR A 57 10.99 5.62 8.76
C THR A 57 12.33 5.27 8.11
N GLY A 58 13.28 6.20 8.20
CA GLY A 58 14.64 5.97 7.72
C GLY A 58 14.78 6.17 6.22
N LYS A 59 15.85 5.62 5.66
CA LYS A 59 16.17 5.77 4.23
C LYS A 59 15.49 4.66 3.43
N LEU A 60 14.55 5.05 2.58
CA LEU A 60 13.85 4.10 1.72
C LEU A 60 14.84 3.42 0.74
N PRO A 61 14.65 2.11 0.46
CA PRO A 61 15.49 1.38 -0.47
C PRO A 61 15.36 1.96 -1.88
N ARG A 62 16.39 1.70 -2.67
CA ARG A 62 16.45 2.15 -4.06
C ARG A 62 16.00 1.03 -4.99
N SER A 63 14.97 1.28 -5.78
CA SER A 63 14.37 0.31 -6.71
C SER A 63 15.07 0.27 -8.06
N ASN A 64 15.77 1.33 -8.45
CA ASN A 64 16.37 1.54 -9.77
C ASN A 64 15.38 1.67 -10.94
N VAL A 65 14.08 1.47 -10.73
CA VAL A 65 13.04 1.64 -11.77
C VAL A 65 12.51 3.07 -11.88
N PHE A 66 12.78 3.91 -10.88
CA PHE A 66 12.31 5.29 -10.81
C PHE A 66 13.44 6.31 -10.95
N VAL A 67 13.05 7.55 -11.29
CA VAL A 67 14.00 8.67 -11.41
C VAL A 67 14.68 8.94 -10.06
N ARG A 68 16.01 9.03 -10.08
CA ARG A 68 16.80 9.42 -8.91
C ARG A 68 16.43 10.84 -8.51
N ARG A 69 15.88 10.99 -7.30
CA ARG A 69 15.59 12.29 -6.70
C ARG A 69 15.72 12.18 -5.20
N PHE A 70 16.76 12.79 -4.66
CA PHE A 70 17.02 12.77 -3.23
C PHE A 70 16.13 13.80 -2.52
N ARG A 71 15.42 13.35 -1.48
CA ARG A 71 14.72 14.20 -0.51
C ARG A 71 15.15 13.74 0.89
N PRO A 72 15.96 14.52 1.61
CA PRO A 72 16.40 14.15 2.95
C PRO A 72 15.22 14.17 3.93
N ALA A 73 15.32 13.37 4.98
CA ALA A 73 14.44 13.49 6.14
C ALA A 73 14.62 14.86 6.82
N GLU A 74 13.53 15.42 7.33
CA GLU A 74 13.53 16.65 8.12
C GLU A 74 14.04 16.41 9.55
N GLN A 75 13.92 15.17 10.04
CA GLN A 75 14.48 14.74 11.31
C GLN A 75 15.05 13.32 11.24
N THR A 76 15.92 12.99 12.18
CA THR A 76 16.46 11.62 12.34
C THR A 76 15.45 10.71 13.05
N GLU A 77 15.61 9.40 12.87
CA GLU A 77 14.83 8.40 13.62
C GLU A 77 15.05 8.55 15.13
N THR A 78 16.28 8.84 15.56
CA THR A 78 16.60 9.10 16.97
C THR A 78 15.82 10.28 17.55
N GLN A 79 15.67 11.37 16.79
CA GLN A 79 14.86 12.52 17.19
C GLN A 79 13.38 12.16 17.29
N LEU A 80 12.84 11.40 16.31
CA LEU A 80 11.48 10.88 16.37
C LEU A 80 11.25 10.03 17.62
N ARG A 81 12.15 9.08 17.92
CA ARG A 81 12.06 8.21 19.12
C ARG A 81 12.10 9.00 20.41
N ALA A 82 12.96 10.01 20.50
CA ALA A 82 13.08 10.86 21.69
C ALA A 82 11.82 11.71 21.93
N GLY A 83 11.15 12.16 20.85
CA GLY A 83 9.91 12.94 20.91
C GLY A 83 8.62 12.13 21.05
N ALA A 84 8.67 10.83 20.75
CA ALA A 84 7.49 9.98 20.55
C ALA A 84 6.52 9.98 21.74
N LYS A 85 7.01 9.78 22.96
CA LYS A 85 6.17 9.78 24.17
C LYS A 85 5.40 11.10 24.35
N ARG A 86 6.09 12.24 24.23
CA ARG A 86 5.47 13.57 24.41
C ARG A 86 4.37 13.81 23.37
N LEU A 87 4.63 13.46 22.11
CA LEU A 87 3.66 13.60 21.03
C LEU A 87 2.45 12.69 21.27
N ARG A 88 2.69 11.45 21.69
CA ARG A 88 1.65 10.48 22.04
C ARG A 88 0.77 10.95 23.19
N ASP A 89 1.37 11.41 24.29
CA ASP A 89 0.63 11.88 25.46
C ASP A 89 -0.26 13.09 25.09
N GLY A 90 0.28 14.03 24.30
CA GLY A 90 -0.48 15.16 23.78
C GLY A 90 -1.61 14.74 22.83
N LEU A 91 -1.38 13.74 21.99
CA LEU A 91 -2.42 13.20 21.10
C LEU A 91 -3.53 12.52 21.92
N LEU A 92 -3.20 11.65 22.86
CA LEU A 92 -4.20 10.95 23.68
C LEU A 92 -5.04 11.92 24.52
N ALA A 93 -4.48 13.04 24.96
CA ALA A 93 -5.21 14.09 25.67
C ALA A 93 -6.18 14.89 24.77
N THR A 94 -6.00 14.87 23.45
CA THR A 94 -6.76 15.69 22.51
C THR A 94 -7.67 14.90 21.57
N VAL A 95 -7.46 13.58 21.43
CA VAL A 95 -8.34 12.69 20.66
C VAL A 95 -9.74 12.71 21.24
N LYS A 96 -10.70 13.04 20.39
CA LYS A 96 -12.14 13.13 20.70
C LYS A 96 -12.95 12.77 19.46
N ALA A 97 -14.26 12.61 19.64
CA ALA A 97 -15.21 12.49 18.54
C ALA A 97 -15.04 13.65 17.54
N SER A 98 -15.25 13.36 16.26
CA SER A 98 -15.38 14.42 15.27
C SER A 98 -16.76 15.09 15.39
N ASP A 99 -16.93 16.20 14.69
CA ASP A 99 -18.23 16.89 14.61
C ASP A 99 -19.25 16.13 13.73
N ASN A 100 -18.88 14.95 13.20
CA ASN A 100 -19.71 14.15 12.32
C ASN A 100 -19.80 12.69 12.80
N PRO A 101 -20.91 12.31 13.47
CA PRO A 101 -21.11 10.94 13.95
C PRO A 101 -21.05 9.85 12.87
N VAL A 102 -21.37 10.19 11.61
CA VAL A 102 -21.26 9.26 10.48
C VAL A 102 -19.79 8.93 10.18
N ILE A 103 -18.91 9.93 10.27
CA ILE A 103 -17.47 9.72 10.10
C ILE A 103 -16.92 8.84 11.21
N ASP A 104 -17.25 9.15 12.47
CA ASP A 104 -16.78 8.39 13.63
C ASP A 104 -17.22 6.92 13.57
N ALA A 105 -18.50 6.68 13.27
CA ALA A 105 -19.03 5.34 13.07
C ALA A 105 -18.36 4.62 11.88
N GLY A 106 -18.09 5.34 10.79
CA GLY A 106 -17.40 4.82 9.62
C GLY A 106 -15.96 4.39 9.90
N VAL A 107 -15.20 5.20 10.66
CA VAL A 107 -13.83 4.87 11.09
C VAL A 107 -13.83 3.64 12.00
N LEU A 108 -14.74 3.57 12.96
CA LEU A 108 -14.87 2.41 13.84
C LEU A 108 -15.22 1.14 13.06
N LYS A 109 -16.21 1.22 12.15
CA LYS A 109 -16.59 0.09 11.27
C LYS A 109 -15.43 -0.37 10.40
N ALA A 110 -14.67 0.55 9.79
CA ALA A 110 -13.51 0.22 8.98
C ALA A 110 -12.40 -0.44 9.80
N THR A 111 -12.14 0.07 11.01
CA THR A 111 -11.15 -0.48 11.94
C THR A 111 -11.54 -1.89 12.39
N GLN A 112 -12.80 -2.12 12.73
CA GLN A 112 -13.29 -3.46 13.08
C GLN A 112 -13.15 -4.46 11.93
N LYS A 113 -13.45 -4.05 10.69
CA LYS A 113 -13.25 -4.88 9.50
C LYS A 113 -11.77 -5.18 9.24
N GLU A 114 -10.86 -4.25 9.55
CA GLU A 114 -9.42 -4.49 9.48
C GLU A 114 -8.95 -5.50 10.54
N LEU A 115 -9.52 -5.43 11.74
CA LEU A 115 -9.25 -6.37 12.84
C LEU A 115 -9.71 -7.78 12.46
N GLU A 116 -10.94 -7.93 11.96
CA GLU A 116 -11.51 -9.20 11.48
C GLU A 116 -10.67 -9.84 10.38
N ARG A 117 -10.08 -9.03 9.50
CA ARG A 117 -9.20 -9.50 8.42
C ARG A 117 -7.76 -9.74 8.87
N GLY A 118 -7.44 -9.50 10.14
CA GLY A 118 -6.11 -9.69 10.70
C GLY A 118 -5.06 -8.71 10.20
N PHE A 119 -5.48 -7.54 9.68
CA PHE A 119 -4.57 -6.48 9.23
C PHE A 119 -4.05 -5.60 10.37
N ILE A 120 -4.75 -5.59 11.50
CA ILE A 120 -4.38 -4.85 12.69
C ILE A 120 -4.50 -5.73 13.94
N GLU A 121 -3.94 -5.25 15.05
CA GLU A 121 -4.01 -5.85 16.37
C GLU A 121 -4.50 -4.81 17.39
N GLY A 122 -5.21 -5.30 18.40
CA GLY A 122 -5.68 -4.48 19.51
C GLY A 122 -7.11 -4.82 19.92
N PRO A 123 -7.72 -3.99 20.79
CA PRO A 123 -7.15 -2.78 21.36
C PRO A 123 -5.90 -3.03 22.23
N ILE A 124 -4.95 -2.11 22.20
CA ILE A 124 -3.72 -2.12 23.00
C ILE A 124 -3.88 -1.08 24.12
N ARG A 125 -3.45 -1.43 25.33
CA ARG A 125 -3.51 -0.47 26.44
C ARG A 125 -2.41 0.58 26.27
N PRO A 126 -2.65 1.86 26.61
CA PRO A 126 -1.65 2.91 26.46
C PRO A 126 -0.30 2.61 27.14
N GLU A 127 -0.32 1.92 28.29
CA GLU A 127 0.87 1.49 29.02
C GLU A 127 1.69 0.41 28.32
N ASP A 128 1.09 -0.36 27.41
CA ASP A 128 1.76 -1.41 26.64
C ASP A 128 2.44 -0.85 25.38
N VAL A 129 2.20 0.42 25.02
CA VAL A 129 2.85 1.07 23.88
C VAL A 129 4.28 1.49 24.26
N PRO A 130 5.32 1.01 23.56
CA PRO A 130 6.70 1.34 23.89
C PRO A 130 6.94 2.85 23.98
N THR A 131 7.77 3.29 24.94
CA THR A 131 8.05 4.72 25.18
C THR A 131 8.57 5.45 23.93
N ASN A 132 9.33 4.76 23.09
CA ASN A 132 9.92 5.26 21.84
C ASN A 132 9.04 5.04 20.60
N ALA A 133 7.88 4.41 20.73
CA ALA A 133 6.96 4.16 19.62
C ALA A 133 6.09 5.39 19.32
N SER A 134 5.96 5.73 18.04
CA SER A 134 5.07 6.78 17.57
C SER A 134 3.60 6.33 17.66
N LEU A 135 2.69 7.30 17.82
CA LEU A 135 1.25 7.06 17.78
C LEU A 135 0.62 8.00 16.74
N THR A 136 -0.07 7.43 15.77
CA THR A 136 -0.70 8.17 14.68
C THR A 136 -2.19 8.36 14.90
N HIS A 137 -2.71 9.56 14.65
CA HIS A 137 -4.15 9.79 14.70
C HIS A 137 -4.82 9.25 13.43
N ARG A 138 -5.80 8.36 13.59
CA ARG A 138 -6.63 7.88 12.48
C ARG A 138 -7.96 8.64 12.45
N PHE A 139 -8.23 9.32 11.34
CA PHE A 139 -9.46 10.06 11.11
C PHE A 139 -10.15 9.60 9.83
N GLY A 140 -11.43 9.89 9.69
CA GLY A 140 -12.20 9.49 8.52
C GLY A 140 -12.42 10.64 7.54
N VAL A 141 -12.47 10.32 6.25
CA VAL A 141 -12.88 11.24 5.19
C VAL A 141 -14.08 10.64 4.44
N LEU A 142 -15.12 11.45 4.26
CA LEU A 142 -16.28 11.11 3.42
C LEU A 142 -15.88 11.10 1.95
N GLN A 143 -16.02 9.96 1.30
CA GLN A 143 -15.78 9.76 -0.12
C GLN A 143 -17.07 9.38 -0.84
N GLY A 144 -18.03 10.29 -0.79
CA GLY A 144 -19.34 10.13 -1.42
C GLY A 144 -20.25 9.12 -0.72
N VAL A 145 -21.24 8.64 -1.46
CA VAL A 145 -22.30 7.77 -0.98
C VAL A 145 -22.33 6.52 -1.87
N SER A 146 -22.39 5.35 -1.25
CA SER A 146 -22.59 4.05 -1.89
C SER A 146 -24.03 3.57 -1.68
N GLU A 147 -24.41 2.46 -2.31
CA GLU A 147 -25.71 1.82 -2.09
C GLU A 147 -25.95 1.45 -0.60
N GLU A 148 -24.87 1.18 0.15
CA GLU A 148 -24.90 0.89 1.59
C GLU A 148 -24.81 2.15 2.48
N GLY A 149 -24.84 3.35 1.88
CA GLY A 149 -24.73 4.63 2.58
C GLY A 149 -23.36 5.31 2.44
N PRO A 150 -23.06 6.33 3.27
CA PRO A 150 -21.85 7.14 3.16
C PRO A 150 -20.56 6.33 3.26
N LYS A 151 -19.67 6.49 2.28
CA LYS A 151 -18.40 5.77 2.23
C LYS A 151 -17.33 6.55 2.97
N VAL A 152 -17.01 6.14 4.20
CA VAL A 152 -15.94 6.73 5.00
C VAL A 152 -14.66 5.94 4.80
N ARG A 153 -13.56 6.60 4.41
CA ARG A 153 -12.22 5.99 4.38
C ARG A 153 -11.40 6.46 5.59
N PRO A 154 -10.81 5.54 6.38
CA PRO A 154 -9.85 5.91 7.40
C PRO A 154 -8.53 6.37 6.75
N ILE A 155 -7.94 7.42 7.31
CA ILE A 155 -6.64 7.98 6.95
C ILE A 155 -5.80 8.09 8.22
N ASP A 156 -4.57 7.61 8.16
CA ASP A 156 -3.61 7.75 9.24
C ASP A 156 -2.78 9.01 9.03
N ASN A 157 -2.84 9.95 9.97
CA ASN A 157 -2.15 11.24 9.88
C ASN A 157 -0.65 11.11 10.23
N TYR A 158 0.13 10.50 9.35
CA TYR A 158 1.58 10.32 9.54
C TYR A 158 2.39 11.63 9.54
N LEU A 159 1.75 12.77 9.23
CA LEU A 159 2.31 14.11 9.44
C LEU A 159 2.26 14.50 10.94
N SER A 160 1.15 14.25 11.63
CA SER A 160 1.02 14.63 13.05
C SER A 160 1.84 13.76 13.99
N SER A 161 2.07 12.49 13.65
CA SER A 161 3.01 11.62 14.37
C SER A 161 4.48 11.88 14.01
N GLN A 162 4.74 12.75 13.04
CA GLN A 162 6.07 13.10 12.52
C GLN A 162 6.88 11.95 11.91
N VAL A 163 6.29 10.77 11.75
CA VAL A 163 6.93 9.61 11.08
C VAL A 163 7.34 9.97 9.65
N ASN A 164 6.49 10.68 8.90
CA ASN A 164 6.82 11.11 7.53
C ASN A 164 8.05 12.06 7.50
N ALA A 165 8.26 12.86 8.55
CA ALA A 165 9.41 13.76 8.64
C ALA A 165 10.74 12.99 8.88
N ALA A 166 10.66 11.73 9.30
CA ALA A 166 11.82 10.85 9.49
C ALA A 166 12.13 9.97 8.26
N VAL A 167 11.51 10.24 7.10
CA VAL A 167 11.72 9.47 5.86
C VAL A 167 12.69 10.19 4.92
N THR A 168 13.73 9.47 4.48
CA THR A 168 14.60 9.91 3.38
C THR A 168 14.22 9.15 2.11
N GLN A 169 13.87 9.88 1.05
CA GLN A 169 13.60 9.31 -0.28
C GLN A 169 14.82 9.48 -1.18
N VAL A 170 15.17 8.44 -1.92
CA VAL A 170 16.29 8.46 -2.90
C VAL A 170 15.80 8.45 -4.34
N GLU A 171 14.52 8.13 -4.55
CA GLU A 171 13.86 8.07 -5.84
C GLU A 171 12.52 8.78 -5.75
N GLN A 172 12.11 9.41 -6.87
CA GLN A 172 10.77 9.93 -7.03
C GLN A 172 9.92 8.87 -7.73
N VAL A 173 9.07 8.20 -6.95
CA VAL A 173 8.03 7.35 -7.52
C VAL A 173 7.07 8.17 -8.37
N SER A 174 6.65 7.59 -9.48
CA SER A 174 5.69 8.16 -10.41
C SER A 174 4.70 7.08 -10.82
N VAL A 175 3.47 7.51 -11.10
CA VAL A 175 2.40 6.67 -11.64
C VAL A 175 2.13 7.08 -13.08
N HIS A 176 1.48 6.22 -13.86
CA HIS A 176 1.09 6.54 -15.23
C HIS A 176 -0.08 7.52 -15.24
N THR A 177 0.17 8.74 -15.70
CA THR A 177 -0.86 9.77 -15.89
C THR A 177 -1.54 9.65 -17.25
N ILE A 178 -2.49 10.55 -17.53
CA ILE A 178 -3.35 10.48 -18.72
C ILE A 178 -2.57 10.56 -20.04
N ASP A 179 -1.41 11.20 -20.05
CA ASP A 179 -0.48 11.25 -21.17
C ASP A 179 0.08 9.87 -21.52
N VAL A 180 0.45 9.05 -20.52
CA VAL A 180 0.88 7.67 -20.74
C VAL A 180 -0.28 6.84 -21.28
N VAL A 181 -1.49 7.02 -20.75
CA VAL A 181 -2.70 6.35 -21.24
C VAL A 181 -2.97 6.71 -22.71
N ALA A 182 -2.90 8.00 -23.05
CA ALA A 182 -3.13 8.48 -24.41
C ALA A 182 -2.06 7.95 -25.38
N GLY A 183 -0.79 7.94 -24.97
CA GLY A 183 0.32 7.37 -25.75
C GLY A 183 0.15 5.87 -25.98
N MET A 184 -0.17 5.12 -24.92
CA MET A 184 -0.46 3.70 -24.98
C MET A 184 -1.60 3.39 -25.96
N LEU A 185 -2.71 4.11 -25.86
CA LEU A 185 -3.85 3.99 -26.79
C LEU A 185 -3.46 4.33 -28.23
N GLY A 186 -2.67 5.38 -28.43
CA GLY A 186 -2.17 5.79 -29.75
C GLY A 186 -1.30 4.71 -30.40
N CYS A 187 -0.35 4.14 -29.65
CA CYS A 187 0.47 3.02 -30.11
C CYS A 187 -0.37 1.80 -30.46
N TRP A 188 -1.33 1.43 -29.60
CA TRP A 188 -2.21 0.30 -29.87
C TRP A 188 -3.05 0.50 -31.14
N LEU A 189 -3.67 1.68 -31.30
CA LEU A 189 -4.45 2.00 -32.50
C LEU A 189 -3.58 2.01 -33.77
N HIS A 190 -2.34 2.47 -33.67
CA HIS A 190 -1.39 2.46 -34.78
C HIS A 190 -1.08 1.03 -35.25
N GLU A 191 -0.69 0.15 -34.32
CA GLU A 191 -0.42 -1.26 -34.62
C GLU A 191 -1.67 -1.99 -35.13
N TRP A 192 -2.84 -1.68 -34.56
CA TRP A 192 -4.12 -2.22 -35.01
C TRP A 192 -4.40 -1.87 -36.48
N PHE A 193 -4.16 -0.61 -36.86
CA PHE A 193 -4.33 -0.14 -38.23
C PHE A 193 -3.31 -0.79 -39.18
N LEU A 194 -2.04 -0.89 -38.78
CA LEU A 194 -0.99 -1.55 -39.58
C LEU A 194 -1.30 -3.03 -39.83
N ALA A 195 -1.96 -3.71 -38.89
CA ALA A 195 -2.42 -5.08 -39.03
C ALA A 195 -3.62 -5.24 -39.99
N GLY A 196 -4.07 -4.17 -40.65
CA GLY A 196 -5.20 -4.19 -41.60
C GLY A 196 -6.56 -4.43 -40.93
N ARG A 197 -6.65 -4.22 -39.61
CA ARG A 197 -7.88 -4.45 -38.86
C ARG A 197 -8.83 -3.26 -39.01
N PRO A 198 -10.15 -3.50 -39.13
CA PRO A 198 -11.12 -2.44 -39.38
C PRO A 198 -11.16 -1.43 -38.22
N SER A 199 -11.31 -0.15 -38.58
CA SER A 199 -11.41 0.98 -37.64
C SER A 199 -12.68 0.97 -36.79
N HIS A 200 -13.69 0.19 -37.18
CA HIS A 200 -14.99 0.12 -36.51
C HIS A 200 -15.00 -0.78 -35.26
N SER A 201 -13.97 -1.61 -35.07
CA SER A 201 -13.76 -2.35 -33.82
C SER A 201 -13.15 -1.39 -32.80
N SER A 202 -14.01 -0.68 -32.06
CA SER A 202 -13.56 0.26 -31.03
C SER A 202 -12.76 -0.48 -29.94
N PRO A 203 -11.66 0.10 -29.43
CA PRO A 203 -10.99 -0.43 -28.25
C PRO A 203 -11.97 -0.49 -27.08
N LEU A 204 -11.93 -1.59 -26.34
CA LEU A 204 -12.62 -1.71 -25.06
C LEU A 204 -11.64 -1.40 -23.94
N CYS A 205 -12.05 -0.45 -23.09
CA CYS A 205 -11.29 -0.04 -21.92
C CYS A 205 -11.94 -0.57 -20.65
N LYS A 206 -11.14 -1.05 -19.70
CA LYS A 206 -11.62 -1.49 -18.38
C LYS A 206 -10.70 -0.97 -17.29
N ALA A 207 -11.28 -0.38 -16.26
CA ALA A 207 -10.59 -0.01 -15.04
C ALA A 207 -10.67 -1.18 -14.04
N TRP A 208 -9.53 -1.52 -13.44
CA TRP A 208 -9.38 -2.56 -12.44
C TRP A 208 -8.92 -1.93 -11.12
N ASP A 209 -9.68 -2.17 -10.05
CA ASP A 209 -9.34 -1.72 -8.69
C ASP A 209 -8.66 -2.87 -7.93
N LEU A 210 -7.45 -2.63 -7.40
CA LEU A 210 -6.77 -3.57 -6.53
C LEU A 210 -7.41 -3.59 -5.15
N ARG A 211 -8.17 -4.66 -4.87
CA ARG A 211 -8.79 -4.90 -3.57
C ARG A 211 -7.75 -4.79 -2.44
N THR A 212 -7.94 -3.81 -1.57
CA THR A 212 -7.10 -3.61 -0.37
C THR A 212 -5.60 -3.50 -0.68
N ALA A 213 -5.27 -2.86 -1.79
CA ALA A 213 -3.94 -2.43 -2.25
C ALA A 213 -2.81 -2.45 -1.20
N TYR A 214 -2.61 -1.34 -0.48
CA TYR A 214 -1.55 -1.19 0.54
C TYR A 214 -1.53 -2.34 1.56
N LYS A 215 -2.70 -2.84 1.94
CA LYS A 215 -2.86 -3.89 2.95
C LYS A 215 -2.43 -5.28 2.46
N GLN A 216 -2.02 -5.42 1.21
CA GLN A 216 -1.41 -6.64 0.68
C GLN A 216 0.08 -6.77 1.04
N LEU A 217 0.70 -5.70 1.54
CA LEU A 217 2.14 -5.64 1.83
C LEU A 217 2.37 -5.45 3.34
N PRO A 218 3.24 -6.27 3.97
CA PRO A 218 3.49 -6.18 5.40
C PRO A 218 4.44 -5.05 5.78
N LEU A 219 4.38 -4.64 7.05
CA LEU A 219 5.42 -3.83 7.69
C LEU A 219 6.63 -4.68 8.04
N SER A 220 7.80 -4.04 8.11
CA SER A 220 9.00 -4.62 8.72
C SER A 220 8.81 -4.81 10.22
N ASP A 221 9.66 -5.60 10.85
CA ASP A 221 9.59 -5.78 12.32
C ASP A 221 9.85 -4.45 13.05
N ALA A 222 10.82 -3.66 12.59
CA ALA A 222 11.14 -2.35 13.20
C ALA A 222 9.94 -1.38 13.15
N SER A 223 9.29 -1.28 11.99
CA SER A 223 8.13 -0.40 11.84
C SER A 223 6.88 -0.95 12.49
N PHE A 224 6.71 -2.28 12.50
CA PHE A 224 5.67 -2.94 13.26
C PHE A 224 5.82 -2.66 14.77
N GLU A 225 7.02 -2.72 15.31
CA GLU A 225 7.27 -2.53 16.74
C GLU A 225 7.17 -1.08 17.20
N LEU A 226 7.48 -0.10 16.33
CA LEU A 226 7.66 1.30 16.73
C LEU A 226 6.78 2.34 15.99
N ASP A 227 6.26 2.07 14.80
CA ASP A 227 5.59 3.08 13.94
C ASP A 227 4.21 2.71 13.42
N SER A 228 3.71 1.56 13.85
CA SER A 228 2.45 1.00 13.37
C SER A 228 1.26 1.28 14.29
N TYR A 229 1.48 1.96 15.43
CA TYR A 229 0.40 2.29 16.35
C TYR A 229 -0.42 3.47 15.82
N PHE A 230 -1.73 3.32 15.92
CA PHE A 230 -2.67 4.40 15.65
C PHE A 230 -3.79 4.40 16.68
N VAL A 231 -4.41 5.56 16.85
CA VAL A 231 -5.52 5.78 17.77
C VAL A 231 -6.75 6.27 17.01
N ILE A 232 -7.90 5.73 17.39
CA ILE A 232 -9.23 6.21 17.00
C ILE A 232 -10.01 6.64 18.23
N PHE A 233 -11.02 7.50 18.04
CA PHE A 233 -12.05 7.70 19.05
C PHE A 233 -13.19 6.70 18.83
N ASN A 234 -13.47 5.86 19.83
CA ASN A 234 -14.60 4.93 19.77
C ASN A 234 -15.85 5.60 20.36
N GLY A 235 -16.68 6.16 19.48
CA GLY A 235 -17.92 6.85 19.86
C GLY A 235 -18.92 5.96 20.64
N SER A 236 -18.89 4.65 20.46
CA SER A 236 -19.77 3.73 21.21
C SER A 236 -19.36 3.55 22.67
N LYS A 237 -18.06 3.67 22.97
CA LYS A 237 -17.50 3.54 24.32
C LYS A 237 -17.19 4.89 24.97
N GLY A 238 -17.23 5.98 24.20
CA GLY A 238 -16.85 7.32 24.66
C GLY A 238 -15.37 7.46 25.03
N THR A 239 -14.50 6.59 24.48
CA THR A 239 -13.07 6.55 24.82
C THR A 239 -12.21 6.35 23.58
N SER A 240 -10.92 6.69 23.66
CA SER A 240 -9.95 6.40 22.62
C SER A 240 -9.47 4.95 22.70
N GLU A 241 -9.19 4.35 21.54
CA GLU A 241 -8.66 2.99 21.43
C GLU A 241 -7.43 2.99 20.55
N ILE A 242 -6.37 2.34 21.03
CA ILE A 242 -5.10 2.19 20.31
C ILE A 242 -5.08 0.82 19.63
N TYR A 243 -4.63 0.80 18.39
CA TYR A 243 -4.42 -0.40 17.60
C TYR A 243 -3.05 -0.36 16.94
N ARG A 244 -2.60 -1.49 16.40
CA ARG A 244 -1.31 -1.65 15.74
C ARG A 244 -1.47 -2.27 14.37
N GLN A 245 -0.86 -1.71 13.33
CA GLN A 245 -0.97 -2.22 11.96
C GLN A 245 0.08 -3.29 11.66
N ARG A 246 -0.30 -4.31 10.90
CA ARG A 246 0.61 -5.35 10.38
C ARG A 246 1.06 -5.09 8.94
N VAL A 247 0.35 -4.20 8.25
CA VAL A 247 0.44 -3.95 6.81
C VAL A 247 0.67 -2.48 6.52
N LEU A 248 1.02 -2.13 5.28
CA LEU A 248 1.27 -0.74 4.93
C LEU A 248 0.03 0.15 5.23
N PRO A 249 0.19 1.23 6.03
CA PRO A 249 -0.86 2.21 6.30
C PRO A 249 -1.14 3.10 5.09
N PHE A 250 -2.35 3.65 5.06
CA PHE A 250 -2.69 4.76 4.17
C PHE A 250 -2.38 6.11 4.84
N GLY A 251 -1.58 6.95 4.18
CA GLY A 251 -1.16 8.27 4.69
C GLY A 251 0.35 8.39 4.98
N SER A 252 1.10 7.28 4.93
CA SER A 252 2.57 7.29 5.01
C SER A 252 3.23 7.47 3.65
N THR A 253 4.22 8.36 3.58
CA THR A 253 5.06 8.57 2.39
C THR A 253 5.85 7.30 2.02
N ALA A 254 6.31 6.56 3.02
CA ALA A 254 7.04 5.32 2.83
C ALA A 254 6.13 4.20 2.28
N SER A 255 4.89 4.12 2.76
CA SER A 255 3.89 3.19 2.23
C SER A 255 3.59 3.44 0.76
N VAL A 256 3.42 4.71 0.36
CA VAL A 256 3.20 5.10 -1.04
C VAL A 256 4.35 4.65 -1.92
N THR A 257 5.58 4.92 -1.49
CA THR A 257 6.78 4.54 -2.24
C THR A 257 6.86 3.01 -2.40
N SER A 258 6.67 2.28 -1.29
CA SER A 258 6.75 0.81 -1.27
C SER A 258 5.66 0.14 -2.11
N PHE A 259 4.44 0.66 -2.03
CA PHE A 259 3.32 0.14 -2.81
C PHE A 259 3.49 0.40 -4.31
N ILE A 260 3.91 1.60 -4.72
CA ILE A 260 4.12 1.92 -6.14
C ILE A 260 5.22 1.04 -6.75
N ARG A 261 6.28 0.67 -6.01
CA ARG A 261 7.27 -0.32 -6.48
C ARG A 261 6.59 -1.64 -6.86
N ALA A 262 5.73 -2.16 -6.00
CA ALA A 262 5.01 -3.41 -6.25
C ALA A 262 3.96 -3.28 -7.38
N ALA A 263 3.25 -2.15 -7.43
CA ALA A 263 2.27 -1.88 -8.48
C ALA A 263 2.94 -1.77 -9.86
N TYR A 264 4.06 -1.05 -9.95
CA TYR A 264 4.85 -0.93 -11.17
C TYR A 264 5.46 -2.27 -11.61
N ALA A 265 5.94 -3.09 -10.68
CA ALA A 265 6.40 -4.45 -10.98
C ALA A 265 5.29 -5.33 -11.56
N LEU A 266 4.08 -5.25 -10.99
CA LEU A 266 2.91 -5.95 -11.51
C LEU A 266 2.55 -5.46 -12.93
N TRP A 267 2.54 -4.14 -13.14
CA TRP A 267 2.33 -3.55 -14.47
C TRP A 267 3.34 -4.10 -15.49
N ARG A 268 4.63 -4.08 -15.15
CA ARG A 268 5.70 -4.54 -16.05
C ARG A 268 5.56 -6.02 -16.39
N LEU A 269 5.15 -6.87 -15.44
CA LEU A 269 4.83 -8.27 -15.72
C LEU A 269 3.68 -8.43 -16.71
N GLY A 270 2.60 -7.66 -16.55
CA GLY A 270 1.49 -7.71 -17.49
C GLY A 270 1.91 -7.25 -18.88
N THR A 271 2.69 -6.18 -18.98
CA THR A 271 3.12 -5.60 -20.26
C THR A 271 4.12 -6.50 -20.99
N LEU A 272 5.16 -6.97 -20.30
CA LEU A 272 6.27 -7.70 -20.93
C LEU A 272 6.12 -9.23 -20.90
N GLY A 273 5.35 -9.76 -19.94
CA GLY A 273 5.16 -11.20 -19.77
C GLY A 273 3.83 -11.72 -20.32
N LEU A 274 2.83 -10.84 -20.50
CA LEU A 274 1.47 -11.21 -20.91
C LEU A 274 0.92 -10.36 -22.07
N ASP A 275 1.74 -9.48 -22.65
CA ASP A 275 1.37 -8.55 -23.73
C ASP A 275 0.12 -7.71 -23.44
N LEU A 276 -0.10 -7.37 -22.17
CA LEU A 276 -1.23 -6.53 -21.76
C LEU A 276 -0.97 -5.07 -22.13
N VAL A 277 -1.96 -4.46 -22.77
CA VAL A 277 -2.00 -3.02 -23.02
C VAL A 277 -2.71 -2.39 -21.84
N TRP A 278 -1.95 -1.96 -20.84
CA TRP A 278 -2.51 -1.37 -19.63
C TRP A 278 -1.59 -0.33 -18.99
N SER A 279 -2.19 0.52 -18.15
CA SER A 279 -1.48 1.50 -17.33
C SER A 279 -1.72 1.24 -15.84
N GLU A 280 -0.90 1.89 -15.00
CA GLU A 280 -0.93 1.77 -13.55
C GLU A 280 -1.03 3.16 -12.93
N TYR A 281 -2.03 3.36 -12.09
CA TYR A 281 -2.27 4.57 -11.34
C TYR A 281 -2.59 4.20 -9.89
N PHE A 282 -1.55 4.02 -9.07
CA PHE A 282 -1.68 3.48 -7.72
C PHE A 282 -2.38 2.11 -7.72
N ASP A 283 -3.59 2.05 -7.17
CA ASP A 283 -4.42 0.85 -7.08
C ASP A 283 -5.36 0.66 -8.27
N ASP A 284 -5.44 1.64 -9.18
CA ASP A 284 -6.24 1.58 -10.40
C ASP A 284 -5.37 1.19 -11.61
N TYR A 285 -5.81 0.19 -12.38
CA TYR A 285 -5.20 -0.18 -13.65
C TYR A 285 -6.19 -0.01 -14.78
N LEU A 286 -5.80 0.68 -15.85
CA LEU A 286 -6.63 0.81 -17.04
C LEU A 286 -6.10 -0.11 -18.12
N SER A 287 -6.86 -1.12 -18.51
CA SER A 287 -6.51 -2.04 -19.61
C SER A 287 -7.30 -1.73 -20.88
N VAL A 288 -6.70 -2.00 -22.03
CA VAL A 288 -7.29 -1.84 -23.36
C VAL A 288 -7.18 -3.16 -24.11
N CYS A 289 -8.24 -3.57 -24.81
CA CYS A 289 -8.21 -4.71 -25.69
C CYS A 289 -9.19 -4.57 -26.87
N GLY A 290 -9.01 -5.40 -27.89
CA GLY A 290 -10.01 -5.58 -28.95
C GLY A 290 -11.25 -6.32 -28.42
N GLN A 291 -12.42 -6.04 -29.01
CA GLN A 291 -13.70 -6.61 -28.58
C GLN A 291 -13.73 -8.14 -28.61
N GLU A 292 -12.96 -8.77 -29.50
CA GLU A 292 -12.84 -10.22 -29.60
C GLU A 292 -12.14 -10.88 -28.39
N PHE A 293 -11.34 -10.10 -27.65
CA PHE A 293 -10.65 -10.54 -26.44
C PHE A 293 -11.43 -10.24 -25.16
N ALA A 294 -12.47 -9.43 -25.25
CA ALA A 294 -13.41 -9.20 -24.16
C ALA A 294 -14.34 -10.41 -24.00
N ARG A 295 -13.83 -11.46 -23.36
CA ARG A 295 -14.69 -12.43 -22.68
C ARG A 295 -14.98 -11.83 -21.31
N HIS A 296 -16.27 -11.58 -21.06
CA HIS A 296 -16.89 -10.82 -19.95
C HIS A 296 -17.29 -9.39 -20.33
#